data_AF-A0A932DYT9-F1
#
_entry.id   AF-A0A932DYT9-F1
#
_cell.length_a   1.000
_cell.length_b   1.000
_cell.length_c   1.000
_cell.angle_alpha   90.00
_cell.angle_beta   90.00
_cell.angle_gamma   90.00
#
_symmetry.space_group_name_H-M   'P 1'
#
loop_
_entity.id
_entity.type
_entity.pdbx_description
1 polymer ?
#
loop_
_entity_poly.entity_id
_entity_poly.type
_entity_poly.pdbx_seq_one_letter_code
_entity_poly.pdbx_strand_id
1 'polypeptide(L)'
;MVGLKRVIRKTSKFFMRDNLILTAGAGLGFCSSLAVTNKLANSLTMGLGVTFVTAGSFCLVYPFKKLITTAGTHHKISLLMIIVSVFVAIFGFFAQAFIPEVTANIKAYIDLITTNCIVLAVISEGLTVDFWEAQKKIFKACLGYSIALIILAFLREPLGFGTIMGFQVIPENIPRVVLMITPVGGFFALAAFRLLLRPIFLKTGIVYPEASACECETVECKTPVNIKNQAKVISQTHKLSRSSLIAIGLGGCLLISIIIHIKTTPTLHQMFLLLLPVLLNALFFDGIVLSKLLGICPLLNKSRQIDAAWKMGVAVIIVTTLSTTLNWLVYNSVLVKCSNLLSQYASISIRLENIFYLTVFIVTIAVFVQILSVLLRKFLKNVYEQMGQFLELITVNCIVLASATFTIPTGASLLVTTVTAFGYGLHWMMVTVWLALLRRQRLFVPTIAWDEDTIAILLLGIMAAIFTGIGMIRLF
;
A
#
# COMPACT_ATOMS: atom_id res chain seq x y z
N MET A 1 3.46 7.77 -44.06
CA MET A 1 3.80 6.76 -43.02
C MET A 1 5.02 7.09 -42.15
N VAL A 2 6.01 7.89 -42.59
CA VAL A 2 7.23 8.21 -41.80
C VAL A 2 6.96 9.15 -40.60
N GLY A 3 6.10 10.16 -40.77
CA GLY A 3 5.69 11.06 -39.68
C GLY A 3 4.93 10.33 -38.57
N LEU A 4 4.00 9.45 -38.93
CA LEU A 4 3.23 8.64 -37.98
C LEU A 4 4.12 7.66 -37.20
N LYS A 5 5.06 6.97 -37.86
CA LYS A 5 6.04 6.11 -37.16
C LYS A 5 6.93 6.91 -36.21
N ARG A 6 7.29 8.15 -36.54
CA ARG A 6 8.12 9.03 -35.69
C ARG A 6 7.32 9.55 -34.49
N VAL A 7 6.05 9.92 -34.69
CA VAL A 7 5.12 10.31 -33.61
C VAL A 7 4.84 9.12 -32.70
N ILE A 8 4.49 7.95 -33.25
CA ILE A 8 4.29 6.72 -32.47
C ILE A 8 5.54 6.37 -31.66
N ARG A 9 6.74 6.48 -32.24
CA ARG A 9 7.99 6.20 -31.52
C ARG A 9 8.29 7.23 -30.43
N LYS A 10 8.00 8.52 -30.66
CA LYS A 10 8.14 9.57 -29.62
C LYS A 10 7.13 9.39 -28.50
N THR A 11 5.87 9.14 -28.83
CA THR A 11 4.77 8.88 -27.89
C THR A 11 4.95 7.58 -27.12
N SER A 12 5.47 6.51 -27.75
CA SER A 12 5.81 5.24 -27.10
C SER A 12 6.99 5.39 -26.14
N LYS A 13 8.07 6.09 -26.55
CA LYS A 13 9.22 6.35 -25.68
C LYS A 13 8.87 7.28 -24.52
N PHE A 14 7.93 8.19 -24.76
CA PHE A 14 7.30 9.05 -23.75
C PHE A 14 6.46 8.25 -22.75
N PHE A 15 5.58 7.37 -23.24
CA PHE A 15 4.75 6.49 -22.40
C PHE A 15 5.58 5.57 -21.50
N MET A 16 6.68 5.03 -22.01
CA MET A 16 7.51 4.07 -21.29
C MET A 16 8.42 4.71 -20.23
N ARG A 17 8.76 6.01 -20.33
CA ARG A 17 9.71 6.68 -19.43
C ARG A 17 9.03 7.40 -18.27
N ASP A 18 7.86 7.99 -18.51
CA ASP A 18 7.15 8.82 -17.53
C ASP A 18 6.03 8.06 -16.80
N ASN A 19 5.86 6.76 -17.05
CA ASN A 19 4.87 5.94 -16.36
C ASN A 19 5.45 5.37 -15.06
N LEU A 20 5.11 5.99 -13.92
CA LEU A 20 5.62 5.61 -12.61
C LEU A 20 5.29 4.16 -12.20
N ILE A 21 4.24 3.54 -12.78
CA ILE A 21 3.96 2.11 -12.56
C ILE A 21 5.07 1.23 -13.15
N LEU A 22 5.62 1.66 -14.29
CA LEU A 22 6.55 0.88 -15.11
C LEU A 22 8.02 1.21 -14.78
N THR A 23 8.32 2.47 -14.50
CA THR A 23 9.70 2.95 -14.32
C THR A 23 10.16 3.06 -12.88
N ALA A 24 9.24 3.14 -11.91
CA ALA A 24 9.64 3.19 -10.52
C ALA A 24 10.00 1.79 -10.01
N GLY A 25 11.30 1.52 -9.83
CA GLY A 25 11.80 0.37 -9.05
C GLY A 25 11.36 0.38 -7.57
N ALA A 26 10.55 1.36 -7.16
CA ALA A 26 9.94 1.45 -5.83
C ALA A 26 8.45 1.05 -5.79
N GLY A 27 7.82 0.79 -6.94
CA GLY A 27 6.44 0.29 -7.00
C GLY A 27 5.36 1.28 -6.55
N LEU A 28 5.44 2.53 -7.03
CA LEU A 28 4.45 3.57 -6.71
C LEU A 28 3.10 3.25 -7.38
N GLY A 29 2.02 3.26 -6.59
CA GLY A 29 0.65 3.11 -7.09
C GLY A 29 0.19 1.67 -7.37
N PHE A 30 0.92 0.64 -6.91
CA PHE A 30 0.49 -0.76 -7.10
C PHE A 30 -0.77 -1.14 -6.35
N CYS A 31 -1.00 -0.59 -5.15
CA CYS A 31 -2.21 -0.89 -4.38
C CYS A 31 -3.48 -0.55 -5.16
N SER A 32 -3.52 0.65 -5.76
CA SER A 32 -4.65 1.11 -6.56
C SER A 32 -4.73 0.44 -7.92
N SER A 33 -3.60 0.11 -8.55
CA SER A 33 -3.63 -0.57 -9.86
C SER A 33 -4.10 -2.01 -9.77
N LEU A 34 -3.71 -2.75 -8.73
CA LEU A 34 -4.13 -4.13 -8.53
C LEU A 34 -5.61 -4.22 -8.16
N ALA A 35 -6.09 -3.29 -7.32
CA ALA A 35 -7.45 -3.33 -6.79
C ALA A 35 -8.53 -2.94 -7.80
N VAL A 36 -8.25 -1.96 -8.68
CA VAL A 36 -9.28 -1.32 -9.51
C VAL A 36 -9.33 -1.89 -10.94
N THR A 37 -8.37 -2.74 -11.32
CA THR A 37 -8.27 -3.32 -12.67
C THR A 37 -9.15 -4.56 -12.90
N ASN A 38 -10.14 -4.80 -12.05
CA ASN A 38 -11.10 -5.89 -12.25
C ASN A 38 -12.08 -5.61 -13.39
N LYS A 39 -12.48 -4.34 -13.56
CA LYS A 39 -13.34 -3.86 -14.65
C LYS A 39 -12.73 -2.61 -15.28
N LEU A 40 -12.88 -2.45 -16.58
CA LEU A 40 -12.40 -1.32 -17.36
C LEU A 40 -13.07 -0.01 -16.92
N ALA A 41 -14.37 -0.04 -16.66
CA ALA A 41 -15.12 1.12 -16.17
C ALA A 41 -14.52 1.67 -14.86
N ASN A 42 -14.21 0.78 -13.91
CA ASN A 42 -13.59 1.13 -12.63
C ASN A 42 -12.23 1.78 -12.84
N SER A 43 -11.41 1.21 -13.73
CA SER A 43 -10.07 1.72 -14.03
C SER A 43 -10.09 3.08 -14.69
N LEU A 44 -11.07 3.34 -15.56
CA LEU A 44 -11.28 4.64 -16.18
C LEU A 44 -11.67 5.69 -15.14
N THR A 45 -12.64 5.39 -14.26
CA THR A 45 -13.05 6.28 -13.18
C THR A 45 -11.88 6.62 -12.25
N MET A 46 -11.05 5.64 -11.90
CA MET A 46 -9.86 5.85 -11.06
C MET A 46 -8.78 6.68 -11.76
N GLY A 47 -8.52 6.45 -13.04
CA GLY A 47 -7.57 7.24 -13.82
C GLY A 47 -7.99 8.71 -13.95
N LEU A 48 -9.27 8.95 -14.24
CA LEU A 48 -9.85 10.29 -14.26
C LEU A 48 -9.80 10.97 -12.89
N GLY A 49 -10.14 10.23 -11.83
CA GLY A 49 -10.08 10.72 -10.45
C GLY A 49 -8.68 11.13 -10.02
N VAL A 50 -7.68 10.28 -10.26
CA VAL A 50 -6.28 10.60 -9.94
C VAL A 50 -5.82 11.82 -10.74
N THR A 51 -6.16 11.94 -12.03
CA THR A 51 -5.79 13.09 -12.84
C THR A 51 -6.41 14.38 -12.32
N PHE A 52 -7.72 14.38 -12.05
CA PHE A 52 -8.46 15.53 -11.54
C PHE A 52 -7.95 15.96 -10.16
N VAL A 53 -7.82 15.01 -9.23
CA VAL A 53 -7.37 15.28 -7.85
C VAL A 53 -5.94 15.81 -7.85
N THR A 54 -5.03 15.23 -8.62
CA THR A 54 -3.61 15.65 -8.63
C THR A 54 -3.45 17.03 -9.27
N ALA A 55 -4.08 17.29 -10.40
CA ALA A 55 -4.01 18.59 -11.07
C ALA A 55 -4.71 19.68 -10.25
N GLY A 56 -5.88 19.40 -9.69
CA GLY A 56 -6.67 20.33 -8.87
C GLY A 56 -5.98 20.66 -7.55
N SER A 57 -5.48 19.65 -6.83
CA SER A 57 -4.74 19.87 -5.58
C SER A 57 -3.46 20.65 -5.81
N PHE A 58 -2.72 20.42 -6.91
CA PHE A 58 -1.51 21.17 -7.20
C PHE A 58 -1.77 22.69 -7.36
N CYS A 59 -2.92 23.08 -7.93
CA CYS A 59 -3.30 24.50 -8.03
C CYS A 59 -3.40 25.18 -6.66
N LEU A 60 -3.90 24.49 -5.63
CA LEU A 60 -3.95 25.03 -4.27
C LEU A 60 -2.60 24.92 -3.55
N VAL A 61 -1.81 23.87 -3.81
CA VAL A 61 -0.51 23.67 -3.12
C VAL A 61 0.55 24.66 -3.62
N TYR A 62 0.56 25.00 -4.91
CA TYR A 62 1.58 25.86 -5.53
C TYR A 62 1.80 27.22 -4.85
N PRO A 63 0.77 28.03 -4.50
CA PRO A 63 0.99 29.30 -3.80
C PRO A 63 1.67 29.12 -2.44
N PHE A 64 1.43 27.99 -1.77
CA PHE A 64 2.06 27.65 -0.49
C PHE A 64 3.43 26.96 -0.66
N LYS A 65 3.96 26.83 -1.88
CA LYS A 65 5.24 26.15 -2.18
C LYS A 65 6.36 26.60 -1.24
N LYS A 66 6.55 27.90 -1.02
CA LYS A 66 7.61 28.42 -0.13
C LYS A 66 7.45 27.95 1.31
N LEU A 67 6.22 27.96 1.84
CA LEU A 67 5.92 27.49 3.20
C LEU A 67 6.21 25.99 3.33
N ILE A 68 5.80 25.21 2.33
CA ILE A 68 5.91 23.76 2.30
C ILE A 68 7.37 23.31 2.18
N THR A 69 8.16 23.96 1.32
CA THR A 69 9.58 23.62 1.16
C THR A 69 10.40 24.02 2.37
N THR A 70 9.98 25.04 3.12
CA THR A 70 10.67 25.51 4.33
C THR A 70 10.37 24.63 5.55
N ALA A 71 9.22 23.94 5.59
CA ALA A 71 8.75 23.14 6.73
C ALA A 71 9.50 21.80 6.97
N GLY A 72 10.55 21.51 6.20
CA GLY A 72 11.29 20.24 6.25
C GLY A 72 10.55 19.07 5.57
N THR A 73 11.24 17.96 5.35
CA THR A 73 10.69 16.78 4.64
C THR A 73 9.50 16.15 5.35
N HIS A 74 9.52 16.16 6.69
CA HIS A 74 8.58 15.44 7.53
C HIS A 74 7.15 16.03 7.49
N HIS A 75 7.03 17.34 7.66
CA HIS A 75 5.72 18.00 7.72
C HIS A 75 5.07 18.16 6.34
N LYS A 76 5.87 18.15 5.27
CA LYS A 76 5.42 18.31 3.88
C LYS A 76 4.36 17.27 3.52
N ILE A 77 4.62 15.99 3.79
CA ILE A 77 3.78 14.89 3.31
C ILE A 77 2.40 14.92 3.96
N SER A 78 2.34 15.17 5.27
CA SER A 78 1.09 15.28 6.02
C SER A 78 0.21 16.43 5.51
N LEU A 79 0.79 17.60 5.28
CA LEU A 79 0.05 18.75 4.76
C LEU A 79 -0.48 18.51 3.34
N LEU A 80 0.31 17.86 2.48
CA LEU A 80 -0.15 17.45 1.15
C LEU A 80 -1.35 16.51 1.23
N MET A 81 -1.32 15.52 2.13
CA MET A 81 -2.43 14.57 2.29
C MET A 81 -3.74 15.24 2.68
N ILE A 82 -3.68 16.24 3.58
CA ILE A 82 -4.87 16.99 4.00
C ILE A 82 -5.45 17.79 2.82
N ILE A 83 -4.62 18.44 2.01
CA ILE A 83 -5.10 19.20 0.85
C ILE A 83 -5.69 18.25 -0.21
N VAL A 84 -5.03 17.12 -0.46
CA VAL A 84 -5.49 16.11 -1.42
C VAL A 84 -6.82 15.49 -0.98
N SER A 85 -7.03 15.24 0.32
CA SER A 85 -8.29 14.62 0.80
C SER A 85 -9.52 15.47 0.54
N VAL A 86 -9.41 16.80 0.59
CA VAL A 86 -10.49 17.72 0.22
C VAL A 86 -10.88 17.53 -1.25
N PHE A 87 -9.90 17.45 -2.16
CA PHE A 87 -10.19 17.22 -3.58
C PHE A 87 -10.73 15.82 -3.87
N VAL A 88 -10.26 14.80 -3.15
CA VAL A 88 -10.81 13.43 -3.27
C VAL A 88 -12.28 13.41 -2.84
N ALA A 89 -12.64 14.10 -1.77
CA ALA A 89 -14.03 14.21 -1.35
C ALA A 89 -14.90 14.87 -2.44
N ILE A 90 -14.44 15.99 -3.02
CA ILE A 90 -15.12 16.67 -4.14
C ILE A 90 -15.30 15.71 -5.32
N PHE A 91 -14.24 14.99 -5.71
CA PHE A 91 -14.33 13.99 -6.78
C PHE A 91 -15.30 12.86 -6.43
N GLY A 92 -15.31 12.39 -5.19
CA GLY A 92 -16.24 11.36 -4.72
C GLY A 92 -17.71 11.76 -4.87
N PHE A 93 -18.05 13.02 -4.60
CA PHE A 93 -19.40 13.54 -4.85
C PHE A 93 -19.73 13.62 -6.33
N PHE A 94 -18.80 14.12 -7.14
CA PHE A 94 -18.97 14.18 -8.58
C PHE A 94 -19.18 12.77 -9.16
N ALA A 95 -18.36 11.80 -8.77
CA ALA A 95 -18.49 10.42 -9.21
C ALA A 95 -19.83 9.79 -8.80
N GLN A 96 -20.34 10.05 -7.59
CA GLN A 96 -21.65 9.60 -7.14
C GLN A 96 -22.80 10.24 -7.93
N ALA A 97 -22.66 11.50 -8.34
CA ALA A 97 -23.68 12.22 -9.11
C ALA A 97 -23.77 11.74 -10.56
N PHE A 98 -22.63 11.48 -11.21
CA PHE A 98 -22.59 11.11 -12.63
C PHE A 98 -22.65 9.60 -12.88
N ILE A 99 -22.04 8.79 -12.01
CA ILE A 99 -21.88 7.33 -12.23
C ILE A 99 -22.08 6.57 -10.90
N PRO A 100 -23.32 6.54 -10.36
CA PRO A 100 -23.61 5.96 -9.04
C PRO A 100 -23.30 4.46 -8.97
N GLU A 101 -23.60 3.70 -10.04
CA GLU A 101 -23.36 2.25 -10.08
C GLU A 101 -21.88 1.89 -9.98
N VAL A 102 -21.01 2.60 -10.70
CA VAL A 102 -19.56 2.35 -10.63
C VAL A 102 -19.05 2.79 -9.27
N THR A 103 -19.49 3.94 -8.79
CA THR A 103 -18.99 4.49 -7.53
C THR A 103 -19.39 3.64 -6.33
N ALA A 104 -20.57 3.02 -6.33
CA ALA A 104 -20.95 2.09 -5.25
C ALA A 104 -19.96 0.92 -5.11
N ASN A 105 -19.42 0.42 -6.23
CA ASN A 105 -18.49 -0.71 -6.26
C ASN A 105 -17.04 -0.35 -5.87
N ILE A 106 -16.62 0.90 -6.10
CA ILE A 106 -15.23 1.34 -5.85
C ILE A 106 -15.12 2.47 -4.84
N LYS A 107 -16.17 2.79 -4.09
CA LYS A 107 -16.19 3.91 -3.12
C LYS A 107 -15.00 3.88 -2.18
N ALA A 108 -14.72 2.72 -1.58
CA ALA A 108 -13.57 2.53 -0.70
C ALA A 108 -12.22 2.78 -1.40
N TYR A 109 -12.12 2.51 -2.71
CA TYR A 109 -10.90 2.74 -3.49
C TYR A 109 -10.76 4.18 -3.98
N ILE A 110 -11.86 4.91 -4.19
CA ILE A 110 -11.85 6.35 -4.45
C ILE A 110 -11.26 7.10 -3.26
N ASP A 111 -11.68 6.74 -2.04
CA ASP A 111 -11.12 7.30 -0.81
C ASP A 111 -9.60 7.08 -0.70
N LEU A 112 -9.13 5.94 -1.24
CA LEU A 112 -7.72 5.60 -1.27
C LEU A 112 -6.88 6.43 -2.25
N ILE A 113 -7.48 7.23 -3.13
CA ILE A 113 -6.75 8.20 -3.96
C ILE A 113 -5.91 9.13 -3.07
N THR A 114 -6.39 9.44 -1.86
CA THR A 114 -5.69 10.28 -0.88
C THR A 114 -4.30 9.77 -0.49
N THR A 115 -4.15 8.44 -0.40
CA THR A 115 -2.89 7.78 -0.03
C THR A 115 -2.19 7.15 -1.23
N ASN A 116 -2.64 7.47 -2.44
CA ASN A 116 -1.99 6.99 -3.64
C ASN A 116 -0.60 7.64 -3.76
N CYS A 117 0.44 6.79 -3.73
CA CYS A 117 1.82 7.23 -3.77
C CYS A 117 2.17 8.02 -5.04
N ILE A 118 1.43 7.82 -6.14
CA ILE A 118 1.62 8.58 -7.39
C ILE A 118 1.22 10.04 -7.20
N VAL A 119 0.07 10.30 -6.56
CA VAL A 119 -0.43 11.66 -6.32
C VAL A 119 0.60 12.46 -5.51
N LEU A 120 1.08 11.87 -4.42
CA LEU A 120 2.06 12.52 -3.54
C LEU A 120 3.41 12.75 -4.21
N ALA A 121 3.93 11.74 -4.93
CA ALA A 121 5.22 11.84 -5.62
C ALA A 121 5.19 12.94 -6.69
N VAL A 122 4.14 12.95 -7.50
CA VAL A 122 3.99 13.87 -8.63
C VAL A 122 3.77 15.31 -8.17
N ILE A 123 2.98 15.53 -7.10
CA ILE A 123 2.84 16.87 -6.51
C ILE A 123 4.16 17.32 -5.90
N SER A 124 4.85 16.47 -5.13
CA SER A 124 6.13 16.82 -4.51
C SER A 124 7.20 17.15 -5.55
N GLU A 125 7.22 16.46 -6.68
CA GLU A 125 8.15 16.74 -7.77
C GLU A 125 7.73 17.99 -8.55
N GLY A 126 6.43 18.22 -8.76
CA GLY A 126 5.90 19.45 -9.36
C GLY A 126 6.26 20.70 -8.58
N LEU A 127 6.46 20.59 -7.26
CA LEU A 127 6.90 21.72 -6.43
C LEU A 127 8.33 22.18 -6.71
N THR A 128 9.16 21.43 -7.44
CA THR A 128 10.53 21.88 -7.76
C THR A 128 10.63 22.73 -9.01
N VAL A 129 9.59 22.73 -9.86
CA VAL A 129 9.54 23.44 -11.14
C VAL A 129 8.49 24.56 -11.15
N ASP A 130 8.40 25.29 -12.26
CA ASP A 130 7.40 26.34 -12.48
C ASP A 130 6.00 25.77 -12.70
N PHE A 131 4.97 26.55 -12.37
CA PHE A 131 3.57 26.10 -12.36
C PHE A 131 3.13 25.38 -13.64
N TRP A 132 3.35 25.98 -14.81
CA TRP A 132 2.84 25.42 -16.07
C TRP A 132 3.64 24.19 -16.52
N GLU A 133 4.93 24.15 -16.21
CA GLU A 133 5.76 22.98 -16.46
C GLU A 133 5.40 21.83 -15.52
N ALA A 134 5.14 22.14 -14.25
CA ALA A 134 4.64 21.20 -13.27
C ALA A 134 3.31 20.60 -13.71
N GLN A 135 2.32 21.43 -14.11
CA GLN A 135 1.03 20.92 -14.59
C GLN A 135 1.19 19.99 -15.78
N LYS A 136 2.01 20.34 -16.78
CA LYS A 136 2.30 19.42 -17.90
C LYS A 136 2.88 18.11 -17.39
N LYS A 137 3.83 18.13 -16.45
CA LYS A 137 4.43 16.93 -15.88
C LYS A 137 3.40 16.07 -15.12
N ILE A 138 2.52 16.71 -14.36
CA ILE A 138 1.43 16.07 -13.62
C ILE A 138 0.49 15.34 -14.57
N PHE A 139 0.00 16.03 -15.60
CA PHE A 139 -0.89 15.43 -16.61
C PHE A 139 -0.22 14.26 -17.31
N LYS A 140 1.06 14.39 -17.68
CA LYS A 140 1.83 13.32 -18.33
C LYS A 140 1.93 12.07 -17.44
N ALA A 141 2.27 12.24 -16.17
CA ALA A 141 2.39 11.14 -15.21
C ALA A 141 1.02 10.45 -14.95
N CYS A 142 -0.04 11.23 -14.75
CA CYS A 142 -1.38 10.70 -14.48
C CYS A 142 -1.99 10.00 -15.71
N LEU A 143 -1.69 10.49 -16.92
CA LEU A 143 -2.10 9.86 -18.17
C LEU A 143 -1.35 8.53 -18.40
N GLY A 144 -0.05 8.48 -18.08
CA GLY A 144 0.72 7.23 -18.08
C GLY A 144 0.13 6.18 -17.12
N TYR A 145 -0.20 6.61 -15.89
CA TYR A 145 -0.89 5.77 -14.91
C TYR A 145 -2.23 5.24 -15.44
N SER A 146 -3.07 6.13 -15.96
CA SER A 146 -4.42 5.79 -16.45
C SER A 146 -4.38 4.78 -17.61
N ILE A 147 -3.47 4.96 -18.56
CA ILE A 147 -3.30 4.03 -19.67
C ILE A 147 -2.83 2.66 -19.18
N ALA A 148 -1.92 2.60 -18.20
CA ALA A 148 -1.51 1.31 -17.63
C ALA A 148 -2.67 0.59 -16.94
N LEU A 149 -3.56 1.31 -16.22
CA LEU A 149 -4.77 0.71 -15.66
C LEU A 149 -5.70 0.17 -16.74
N ILE A 150 -5.92 0.94 -17.80
CA ILE A 150 -6.77 0.53 -18.94
C ILE A 150 -6.23 -0.74 -19.57
N ILE A 151 -4.92 -0.85 -19.80
CA ILE A 151 -4.30 -2.05 -20.38
C ILE A 151 -4.45 -3.25 -19.43
N LEU A 152 -4.19 -3.08 -18.14
CA LEU A 152 -4.34 -4.16 -17.16
C LEU A 152 -5.80 -4.61 -17.04
N ALA A 153 -6.76 -3.68 -17.01
CA ALA A 153 -8.17 -4.00 -16.98
C ALA A 153 -8.65 -4.67 -18.26
N PHE A 154 -8.12 -4.26 -19.41
CA PHE A 154 -8.40 -4.90 -20.70
C PHE A 154 -7.89 -6.34 -20.76
N LEU A 155 -6.79 -6.66 -20.06
CA LEU A 155 -6.32 -8.05 -19.93
C LEU A 155 -7.17 -8.85 -18.92
N ARG A 156 -7.70 -8.21 -17.88
CA ARG A 156 -8.38 -8.88 -16.77
C ARG A 156 -9.89 -9.05 -16.98
N GLU A 157 -10.59 -8.06 -17.50
CA GLU A 157 -12.06 -8.07 -17.61
C GLU A 157 -12.57 -9.16 -18.56
N PRO A 158 -12.01 -9.36 -19.77
CA PRO A 158 -12.47 -10.41 -20.67
C PRO A 158 -12.25 -11.80 -20.06
N LEU A 159 -11.09 -12.05 -19.46
CA LEU A 159 -10.75 -13.35 -18.87
C LEU A 159 -11.56 -13.66 -17.60
N GLY A 160 -11.90 -12.63 -16.83
CA GLY A 160 -12.68 -12.75 -15.59
C GLY A 160 -14.19 -12.80 -15.84
N PHE A 161 -14.74 -11.75 -16.44
CA PHE A 161 -16.18 -11.56 -16.58
C PHE A 161 -16.74 -12.01 -17.95
N GLY A 162 -15.88 -12.18 -18.96
CA GLY A 162 -16.31 -12.45 -20.34
C GLY A 162 -16.82 -11.20 -21.09
N THR A 163 -16.68 -10.03 -20.47
CA THR A 163 -17.19 -8.76 -20.98
C THR A 163 -16.10 -7.74 -21.22
N ILE A 164 -16.37 -6.77 -22.09
CA ILE A 164 -15.63 -5.52 -22.20
C ILE A 164 -16.65 -4.39 -22.10
N MET A 165 -16.60 -3.61 -21.01
CA MET A 165 -17.46 -2.44 -20.82
C MET A 165 -18.96 -2.78 -20.92
N GLY A 166 -19.33 -3.99 -20.48
CA GLY A 166 -20.70 -4.51 -20.54
C GLY A 166 -21.05 -5.27 -21.83
N PHE A 167 -20.22 -5.21 -22.87
CA PHE A 167 -20.41 -6.02 -24.08
C PHE A 167 -19.81 -7.41 -23.90
N GLN A 168 -20.59 -8.45 -24.19
CA GLN A 168 -20.15 -9.84 -24.06
C GLN A 168 -19.26 -10.22 -25.24
N VAL A 169 -18.00 -10.55 -24.96
CA VAL A 169 -16.99 -10.93 -25.98
C VAL A 169 -16.77 -12.43 -25.98
N ILE A 170 -16.79 -13.05 -24.80
CA ILE A 170 -16.63 -14.49 -24.66
C ILE A 170 -18.02 -15.14 -24.58
N PRO A 171 -18.36 -16.07 -25.49
CA PRO A 171 -19.63 -16.80 -25.44
C PRO A 171 -19.72 -17.66 -24.19
N GLU A 172 -20.95 -17.89 -23.71
CA GLU A 172 -21.21 -18.56 -22.42
C GLU A 172 -20.70 -20.00 -22.32
N ASN A 173 -20.35 -20.63 -23.45
CA ASN A 173 -19.83 -21.98 -23.51
C ASN A 173 -18.41 -22.14 -22.97
N ILE A 174 -17.66 -21.05 -22.76
CA ILE A 174 -16.28 -21.11 -22.26
C ILE A 174 -16.26 -20.83 -20.75
N PRO A 175 -15.70 -21.73 -19.92
CA PRO A 175 -15.62 -21.51 -18.48
C PRO A 175 -14.77 -20.28 -18.17
N ARG A 176 -15.30 -19.39 -17.34
CA ARG A 176 -14.67 -18.12 -16.98
C ARG A 176 -13.59 -18.33 -15.93
N VAL A 177 -12.47 -17.63 -16.06
CA VAL A 177 -11.37 -17.72 -15.09
C VAL A 177 -11.66 -16.76 -13.93
N VAL A 178 -12.47 -17.23 -12.97
CA VAL A 178 -12.88 -16.43 -11.78
C VAL A 178 -11.67 -15.89 -11.01
N LEU A 179 -10.55 -16.61 -11.03
CA LEU A 179 -9.28 -16.18 -10.44
C LEU A 179 -8.79 -14.83 -10.96
N MET A 180 -9.15 -14.44 -12.20
CA MET A 180 -8.69 -13.18 -12.79
C MET A 180 -9.40 -11.96 -12.18
N ILE A 181 -10.60 -12.17 -11.62
CA ILE A 181 -11.40 -11.14 -10.93
C ILE A 181 -10.85 -10.88 -9.53
N THR A 182 -10.30 -11.91 -8.87
CA THR A 182 -9.81 -11.82 -7.49
C THR A 182 -8.46 -11.08 -7.44
N PRO A 183 -8.00 -10.67 -6.23
CA PRO A 183 -6.67 -10.07 -6.01
C PRO A 183 -5.51 -10.85 -6.65
N VAL A 184 -5.65 -12.18 -6.67
CA VAL A 184 -4.70 -13.11 -7.26
C VAL A 184 -4.46 -12.80 -8.74
N GLY A 185 -5.54 -12.60 -9.50
CA GLY A 185 -5.48 -12.20 -10.90
C GLY A 185 -4.76 -10.88 -11.12
N GLY A 186 -4.93 -9.91 -10.20
CA GLY A 186 -4.21 -8.65 -10.23
C GLY A 186 -2.69 -8.83 -10.17
N PHE A 187 -2.19 -9.61 -9.20
CA PHE A 187 -0.76 -9.88 -9.06
C PHE A 187 -0.18 -10.58 -10.30
N PHE A 188 -0.85 -11.61 -10.80
CA PHE A 188 -0.40 -12.32 -12.00
C PHE A 188 -0.43 -11.45 -13.25
N ALA A 189 -1.50 -10.66 -13.44
CA ALA A 189 -1.61 -9.73 -14.56
C ALA A 189 -0.50 -8.67 -14.54
N LEU A 190 -0.22 -8.08 -13.36
CA LEU A 190 0.83 -7.08 -13.22
C LEU A 190 2.23 -7.69 -13.43
N ALA A 191 2.48 -8.88 -12.89
CA ALA A 191 3.74 -9.59 -13.10
C ALA A 191 3.96 -9.94 -14.58
N ALA A 192 2.94 -10.48 -15.26
CA ALA A 192 2.98 -10.77 -16.69
C ALA A 192 3.18 -9.50 -17.53
N PHE A 193 2.48 -8.42 -17.19
CA PHE A 193 2.61 -7.12 -17.86
C PHE A 193 4.03 -6.56 -17.75
N ARG A 194 4.65 -6.59 -16.56
CA ARG A 194 6.04 -6.17 -16.36
C ARG A 194 7.03 -7.07 -17.10
N LEU A 195 6.82 -8.38 -17.07
CA LEU A 195 7.68 -9.34 -17.78
C LEU A 195 7.67 -9.12 -19.29
N LEU A 196 6.49 -8.89 -19.88
CA LEU A 196 6.32 -8.70 -21.32
C LEU A 196 6.95 -7.38 -21.81
N LEU A 197 6.88 -6.33 -21.00
CA LEU A 197 7.46 -5.02 -21.33
C LEU A 197 8.98 -4.92 -21.07
N ARG A 198 9.56 -5.84 -20.28
CA ARG A 198 10.98 -5.89 -19.94
C ARG A 198 11.97 -5.84 -21.13
N PRO A 199 11.82 -6.65 -22.20
CA PRO A 199 12.72 -6.56 -23.35
C PRO A 199 12.70 -5.18 -24.03
N ILE A 200 11.58 -4.45 -23.90
CA ILE A 200 11.47 -3.08 -24.41
C ILE A 200 12.16 -2.11 -23.44
N PHE A 201 12.03 -2.30 -22.12
CA PHE A 201 12.69 -1.48 -21.10
C PHE A 201 14.22 -1.52 -21.20
N LEU A 202 14.81 -2.71 -21.38
CA LEU A 202 16.25 -2.89 -21.55
C LEU A 202 16.75 -2.15 -22.80
N LYS A 203 16.01 -2.22 -23.92
CA LYS A 203 16.35 -1.48 -25.15
C LYS A 203 16.23 0.04 -25.00
N THR A 204 15.41 0.53 -24.06
CA THR A 204 15.24 1.96 -23.81
C THR A 204 16.17 2.54 -22.73
N GLY A 205 16.92 1.71 -22.00
CA GLY A 205 17.86 2.14 -20.95
C GLY A 205 17.18 2.69 -19.69
N ILE A 206 15.94 2.27 -19.42
CA ILE A 206 15.10 2.78 -18.31
C ILE A 206 15.26 1.92 -17.05
N VAL A 207 15.52 0.63 -17.24
CA VAL A 207 15.86 -0.32 -16.18
C VAL A 207 17.34 -0.64 -16.36
N TYR A 208 18.16 -0.32 -15.37
CA TYR A 208 19.56 -0.72 -15.37
C TYR A 208 19.61 -2.24 -15.17
N PRO A 209 20.44 -2.97 -15.94
CA PRO A 209 20.76 -4.34 -15.56
C PRO A 209 21.31 -4.29 -14.14
N GLU A 210 20.66 -4.99 -13.21
CA GLU A 210 21.25 -5.24 -11.90
C GLU A 210 22.59 -5.93 -12.15
N ALA A 211 23.67 -5.36 -11.62
CA ALA A 211 24.98 -5.98 -11.69
C ALA A 211 24.84 -7.39 -11.12
N SER A 212 25.14 -8.38 -11.96
CA SER A 212 25.40 -9.75 -11.56
C SER A 212 26.29 -9.71 -10.31
N ALA A 213 25.82 -10.30 -9.21
CA ALA A 213 26.65 -10.57 -8.03
C ALA A 213 27.79 -11.58 -8.32
N CYS A 214 28.08 -11.84 -9.60
CA CYS A 214 29.10 -12.74 -10.10
C CYS A 214 29.75 -12.11 -11.33
N GLU A 215 30.61 -11.12 -11.12
CA GLU A 215 31.66 -10.72 -12.06
C GLU A 215 32.81 -10.10 -11.27
N CYS A 216 33.42 -10.93 -10.42
CA CYS A 216 34.79 -10.70 -9.97
C CYS A 216 35.66 -11.71 -10.73
N GLU A 217 36.06 -11.38 -11.95
CA GLU A 217 37.31 -11.92 -12.47
C GLU A 217 37.91 -10.99 -13.54
N THR A 218 39.17 -10.62 -13.27
CA THR A 218 40.17 -10.03 -14.18
C THR A 218 40.07 -8.53 -14.48
N VAL A 219 40.92 -7.71 -13.83
CA VAL A 219 42.18 -7.18 -14.40
C VAL A 219 42.78 -6.12 -13.44
N GLU A 220 43.95 -6.48 -12.89
CA GLU A 220 45.08 -5.68 -12.40
C GLU A 220 44.93 -4.66 -11.24
N CYS A 221 45.28 -5.15 -10.04
CA CYS A 221 45.87 -4.37 -8.95
C CYS A 221 47.37 -4.10 -9.19
N LYS A 222 47.84 -2.87 -8.94
CA LYS A 222 49.24 -2.59 -8.55
C LYS A 222 49.31 -1.71 -7.27
N THR A 223 49.46 -2.42 -6.15
CA THR A 223 50.37 -2.17 -4.98
C THR A 223 50.20 -0.90 -4.11
N PRO A 224 50.72 -0.87 -2.86
CA PRO A 224 50.10 -1.50 -1.70
C PRO A 224 50.05 -0.57 -0.48
N VAL A 225 49.00 -0.61 0.34
CA VAL A 225 49.07 -0.07 1.71
C VAL A 225 48.56 -1.12 2.70
N ASN A 226 49.54 -1.86 3.21
CA ASN A 226 49.64 -2.47 4.54
C ASN A 226 48.37 -3.06 5.17
N ILE A 227 48.06 -4.30 4.77
CA ILE A 227 47.15 -5.19 5.51
C ILE A 227 47.99 -5.93 6.56
N LYS A 228 48.08 -5.31 7.75
CA LYS A 228 48.22 -6.04 9.01
C LYS A 228 47.20 -5.43 9.97
N ASN A 229 45.96 -5.95 9.92
CA ASN A 229 45.00 -6.03 11.03
C ASN A 229 43.55 -6.26 10.56
N GLN A 230 43.30 -7.18 9.62
CA GLN A 230 41.96 -7.73 9.44
C GLN A 230 42.03 -9.22 9.11
N ALA A 231 42.54 -10.00 10.06
CA ALA A 231 42.29 -11.43 10.13
C ALA A 231 41.97 -11.79 11.58
N LYS A 232 40.76 -11.40 12.01
CA LYS A 232 40.07 -12.10 13.08
C LYS A 232 38.61 -12.26 12.67
N VAL A 233 38.39 -13.33 11.92
CA VAL A 233 37.09 -14.00 11.85
C VAL A 233 36.68 -14.28 13.29
N ILE A 234 35.80 -13.43 13.83
CA ILE A 234 35.03 -13.77 15.02
C ILE A 234 33.68 -14.20 14.48
N SER A 235 33.49 -15.51 14.43
CA SER A 235 32.17 -16.13 14.50
C SER A 235 31.48 -15.63 15.77
N GLN A 236 30.74 -14.52 15.68
CA GLN A 236 29.82 -14.15 16.73
C GLN A 236 28.57 -15.01 16.54
N THR A 237 28.58 -16.19 17.16
CA THR A 237 27.35 -16.84 17.60
C THR A 237 26.55 -15.80 18.38
N HIS A 238 25.44 -15.36 17.78
CA HIS A 238 24.57 -14.34 18.35
C HIS A 238 23.99 -14.89 19.67
N LYS A 239 24.64 -14.61 20.80
CA LYS A 239 24.05 -14.85 22.12
C LYS A 239 22.85 -13.94 22.24
N LEU A 240 21.66 -14.54 22.24
CA LEU A 240 20.39 -13.86 22.48
C LEU A 240 20.52 -13.06 23.78
N SER A 241 20.44 -11.72 23.69
CA SER A 241 20.60 -10.85 24.85
C SER A 241 19.54 -11.21 25.91
N ARG A 242 19.95 -11.29 27.18
CA ARG A 242 19.07 -11.65 28.32
C ARG A 242 17.82 -10.76 28.34
N SER A 243 17.90 -9.51 27.90
CA SER A 243 16.74 -8.60 27.81
C SER A 243 15.71 -9.02 26.76
N SER A 244 16.11 -9.62 25.63
CA SER A 244 15.18 -10.16 24.62
C SER A 244 14.58 -11.50 25.05
N LEU A 245 15.34 -12.31 25.80
CA LEU A 245 14.85 -13.57 26.37
C LEU A 245 13.86 -13.32 27.52
N ILE A 246 14.09 -12.26 28.31
CA ILE A 246 13.15 -11.77 29.32
C ILE A 246 11.91 -11.16 28.65
N ALA A 247 12.02 -10.42 27.55
CA ALA A 247 10.85 -9.88 26.84
C ALA A 247 9.96 -10.97 26.21
N ILE A 248 10.57 -12.01 25.62
CA ILE A 248 9.86 -13.17 25.06
C ILE A 248 9.29 -14.05 26.19
N GLY A 249 10.03 -14.22 27.30
CA GLY A 249 9.59 -14.95 28.49
C GLY A 249 8.46 -14.25 29.26
N LEU A 250 8.50 -12.92 29.38
CA LEU A 250 7.44 -12.11 29.99
C LEU A 250 6.19 -12.08 29.09
N GLY A 251 6.36 -12.05 27.76
CA GLY A 251 5.26 -12.21 26.81
C GLY A 251 4.63 -13.60 26.84
N GLY A 252 5.44 -14.65 26.98
CA GLY A 252 4.98 -16.03 27.19
C GLY A 252 4.26 -16.23 28.52
N CYS A 253 4.80 -15.70 29.62
CA CYS A 253 4.15 -15.72 30.93
C CYS A 253 2.86 -14.89 30.97
N LEU A 254 2.78 -13.76 30.25
CA LEU A 254 1.54 -12.99 30.13
C LEU A 254 0.49 -13.74 29.31
N LEU A 255 0.88 -14.42 28.22
CA LEU A 255 -0.03 -15.30 27.47
C LEU A 255 -0.52 -16.48 28.31
N ILE A 256 0.37 -17.14 29.06
CA ILE A 256 0.02 -18.25 29.95
C ILE A 256 -0.84 -17.76 31.12
N SER A 257 -0.56 -16.59 31.69
CA SER A 257 -1.36 -15.96 32.74
C SER A 257 -2.76 -15.56 32.23
N ILE A 258 -2.87 -15.04 31.00
CA ILE A 258 -4.15 -14.76 30.33
C ILE A 258 -4.93 -16.05 30.07
N ILE A 259 -4.27 -17.13 29.62
CA ILE A 259 -4.89 -18.45 29.39
C ILE A 259 -5.38 -19.07 30.71
N ILE A 260 -4.65 -18.90 31.81
CA ILE A 260 -5.04 -19.41 33.13
C ILE A 260 -6.19 -18.57 33.72
N HIS A 261 -6.23 -17.24 33.48
CA HIS A 261 -7.34 -16.38 33.94
C HIS A 261 -8.62 -16.47 33.09
N ILE A 262 -8.52 -16.91 31.83
CA ILE A 262 -9.66 -17.21 30.94
C ILE A 262 -10.60 -18.27 31.54
N LYS A 263 -10.06 -19.21 32.33
CA LYS A 263 -10.85 -20.32 32.89
C LYS A 263 -11.69 -19.92 34.12
N THR A 264 -11.44 -18.74 34.71
CA THR A 264 -12.01 -18.35 36.02
C THR A 264 -13.03 -17.21 35.94
N THR A 265 -13.41 -16.75 34.73
CA THR A 265 -14.43 -15.71 34.55
C THR A 265 -15.39 -16.05 33.39
N PRO A 266 -16.71 -16.21 33.63
CA PRO A 266 -17.66 -16.64 32.59
C PRO A 266 -17.81 -15.60 31.46
N THR A 267 -17.52 -14.33 31.73
CA THR A 267 -17.53 -13.23 30.74
C THR A 267 -16.32 -13.25 29.81
N LEU A 268 -15.15 -13.68 30.29
CA LEU A 268 -13.90 -13.62 29.52
C LEU A 268 -13.79 -14.79 28.53
N HIS A 269 -14.37 -15.94 28.86
CA HIS A 269 -14.50 -17.06 27.93
C HIS A 269 -15.42 -16.73 26.73
N GLN A 270 -16.55 -16.05 26.97
CA GLN A 270 -17.44 -15.59 25.89
C GLN A 270 -16.77 -14.53 24.99
N MET A 271 -16.01 -13.60 25.57
CA MET A 271 -15.24 -12.63 24.78
C MET A 271 -14.17 -13.32 23.94
N PHE A 272 -13.43 -14.29 24.49
CA PHE A 272 -12.43 -15.04 23.74
C PHE A 272 -13.04 -15.81 22.55
N LEU A 273 -14.17 -16.49 22.77
CA LEU A 273 -14.89 -17.22 21.71
C LEU A 273 -15.40 -16.31 20.59
N LEU A 274 -15.77 -15.07 20.89
CA LEU A 274 -16.18 -14.08 19.87
C LEU A 274 -14.99 -13.44 19.15
N LEU A 275 -13.87 -13.22 19.85
CA LEU A 275 -12.74 -12.46 19.31
C LEU A 275 -11.76 -13.32 18.50
N LEU A 276 -11.58 -14.59 18.87
CA LEU A 276 -10.65 -15.48 18.19
C LEU A 276 -11.01 -15.67 16.70
N PRO A 277 -12.27 -15.95 16.32
CA PRO A 277 -12.66 -16.05 14.92
C PRO A 277 -12.46 -14.73 14.17
N VAL A 278 -12.74 -13.59 14.81
CA VAL A 278 -12.53 -12.26 14.23
C VAL A 278 -11.05 -12.00 13.96
N LEU A 279 -10.17 -12.34 14.90
CA LEU A 279 -8.73 -12.23 14.74
C LEU A 279 -8.22 -13.12 13.61
N LEU A 280 -8.61 -14.39 13.60
CA LEU A 280 -8.21 -15.35 12.57
C LEU A 280 -8.73 -14.95 11.19
N ASN A 281 -9.96 -14.42 11.13
CA ASN A 281 -10.53 -13.90 9.91
C ASN A 281 -9.73 -12.71 9.38
N ALA A 282 -9.39 -11.73 10.21
CA ALA A 282 -8.55 -10.60 9.81
C ALA A 282 -7.11 -11.01 9.44
N LEU A 283 -6.59 -12.07 10.07
CA LEU A 283 -5.21 -12.56 9.87
C LEU A 283 -5.04 -13.40 8.60
N PHE A 284 -5.99 -14.28 8.28
CA PHE A 284 -5.86 -15.25 7.18
C PHE A 284 -6.80 -14.96 6.00
N PHE A 285 -8.07 -14.63 6.26
CA PHE A 285 -9.11 -14.66 5.22
C PHE A 285 -9.38 -13.26 4.64
N ASP A 286 -9.69 -12.28 5.49
CA ASP A 286 -9.96 -10.90 5.10
C ASP A 286 -8.73 -9.98 5.19
N GLY A 287 -7.53 -10.56 4.98
CA GLY A 287 -6.27 -9.85 5.13
C GLY A 287 -6.13 -8.66 4.18
N ILE A 288 -5.79 -7.48 4.71
CA ILE A 288 -5.70 -6.23 3.91
C ILE A 288 -4.72 -6.34 2.74
N VAL A 289 -3.63 -7.10 2.87
CA VAL A 289 -2.58 -7.18 1.84
C VAL A 289 -2.97 -8.14 0.72
N LEU A 290 -3.29 -9.40 1.05
CA LEU A 290 -3.55 -10.43 0.05
C LEU A 290 -4.98 -10.40 -0.49
N SER A 291 -5.97 -9.99 0.33
CA SER A 291 -7.39 -9.95 -0.05
C SER A 291 -7.83 -8.57 -0.54
N LYS A 292 -7.35 -7.49 0.06
CA LYS A 292 -7.75 -6.12 -0.34
C LYS A 292 -6.72 -5.40 -1.22
N LEU A 293 -5.50 -5.92 -1.34
CA LEU A 293 -4.40 -5.36 -2.14
C LEU A 293 -3.85 -4.01 -1.64
N LEU A 294 -3.86 -3.79 -0.32
CA LEU A 294 -3.41 -2.54 0.29
C LEU A 294 -2.11 -2.72 1.08
N GLY A 295 -1.31 -1.65 1.16
CA GLY A 295 -0.03 -1.65 1.89
C GLY A 295 1.11 -2.38 1.18
N ILE A 296 0.98 -2.64 -0.13
CA ILE A 296 1.94 -3.39 -0.95
C ILE A 296 3.22 -2.59 -1.23
N CYS A 297 3.12 -1.26 -1.44
CA CYS A 297 4.26 -0.41 -1.77
C CYS A 297 5.41 -0.49 -0.74
N PRO A 298 5.19 -0.26 0.57
CA PRO A 298 6.25 -0.41 1.56
C PRO A 298 6.70 -1.87 1.73
N LEU A 299 5.77 -2.82 1.57
CA LEU A 299 6.04 -4.24 1.69
C LEU A 299 7.03 -4.74 0.65
N LEU A 300 6.88 -4.32 -0.62
CA LEU A 300 7.79 -4.71 -1.71
C LEU A 300 9.19 -4.11 -1.56
N ASN A 301 9.31 -2.89 -1.05
CA ASN A 301 10.62 -2.30 -0.81
C ASN A 301 11.34 -3.02 0.35
N LYS A 302 10.61 -3.28 1.44
CA LYS A 302 11.19 -3.76 2.69
C LYS A 302 11.49 -5.23 2.75
N SER A 303 10.80 -6.01 1.94
CA SER A 303 11.06 -7.43 1.79
C SER A 303 12.39 -7.76 1.11
N ARG A 304 13.23 -6.78 0.72
CA ARG A 304 14.61 -7.05 0.28
C ARG A 304 15.53 -7.50 1.42
N GLN A 305 15.23 -7.12 2.67
CA GLN A 305 16.04 -7.45 3.85
C GLN A 305 15.15 -8.01 4.96
N ILE A 306 15.47 -9.20 5.45
CA ILE A 306 14.65 -9.88 6.48
C ILE A 306 14.65 -9.07 7.79
N ASP A 307 15.81 -8.53 8.20
CA ASP A 307 15.92 -7.75 9.44
C ASP A 307 15.10 -6.45 9.38
N ALA A 308 15.03 -5.81 8.21
CA ALA A 308 14.20 -4.64 7.99
C ALA A 308 12.70 -5.02 7.95
N ALA A 309 12.36 -6.16 7.34
CA ALA A 309 10.99 -6.65 7.22
C ALA A 309 10.36 -6.92 8.60
N TRP A 310 11.04 -7.66 9.48
CA TRP A 310 10.53 -7.95 10.82
C TRP A 310 10.37 -6.68 11.67
N LYS A 311 11.42 -5.84 11.72
CA LYS A 311 11.39 -4.59 12.51
C LYS A 311 10.28 -3.64 12.04
N MET A 312 10.07 -3.53 10.72
CA MET A 312 8.98 -2.72 10.18
C MET A 312 7.62 -3.35 10.44
N GLY A 313 7.49 -4.67 10.37
CA GLY A 313 6.24 -5.38 10.68
C GLY A 313 5.74 -5.10 12.09
N VAL A 314 6.63 -5.17 13.09
CA VAL A 314 6.29 -4.83 14.49
C VAL A 314 5.82 -3.38 14.61
N ALA A 315 6.47 -2.44 13.93
CA ALA A 315 6.05 -1.05 13.93
C ALA A 315 4.66 -0.87 13.29
N VAL A 316 4.38 -1.55 12.18
CA VAL A 316 3.07 -1.52 11.51
C VAL A 316 1.98 -2.08 12.42
N ILE A 317 2.21 -3.19 13.14
CA ILE A 317 1.24 -3.75 14.10
C ILE A 317 0.85 -2.72 15.17
N ILE A 318 1.84 -2.08 15.78
CA ILE A 318 1.62 -1.10 16.85
C ILE A 318 0.83 0.10 16.30
N VAL A 319 1.27 0.66 15.17
CA VAL A 319 0.66 1.86 14.61
C VAL A 319 -0.75 1.59 14.10
N THR A 320 -0.98 0.51 13.36
CA THR A 320 -2.32 0.14 12.87
C THR A 320 -3.31 -0.08 14.01
N THR A 321 -2.91 -0.80 15.05
CA THR A 321 -3.77 -1.08 16.21
C THR A 321 -4.13 0.20 16.97
N LEU A 322 -3.13 1.01 17.35
CA LEU A 322 -3.35 2.22 18.13
C LEU A 322 -4.11 3.28 17.34
N SER A 323 -3.72 3.54 16.09
CA SER A 323 -4.40 4.54 15.25
C SER A 323 -5.85 4.18 14.94
N THR A 324 -6.14 2.90 14.67
CA THR A 324 -7.52 2.46 14.39
C THR A 324 -8.39 2.56 15.64
N THR A 325 -7.83 2.23 16.81
CA THR A 325 -8.51 2.41 18.11
C THR A 325 -8.84 3.89 18.37
N LEU A 326 -7.89 4.79 18.13
CA LEU A 326 -8.10 6.23 18.27
C LEU A 326 -9.13 6.74 17.26
N ASN A 327 -9.07 6.30 16.01
CA ASN A 327 -10.05 6.67 14.99
C ASN A 327 -11.46 6.22 15.36
N TRP A 328 -11.63 5.02 15.94
CA TRP A 328 -12.93 4.57 16.43
C TRP A 328 -13.47 5.49 17.52
N LEU A 329 -12.61 5.91 18.47
CA LEU A 329 -13.00 6.84 19.53
C LEU A 329 -13.41 8.19 18.97
N VAL A 330 -12.65 8.74 18.03
CA VAL A 330 -12.95 10.02 17.38
C VAL A 330 -14.22 9.91 16.52
N TYR A 331 -14.41 8.82 15.78
CA TYR A 331 -15.60 8.59 14.96
C TYR A 331 -16.88 8.59 15.80
N ASN A 332 -16.94 7.72 16.81
CA ASN A 332 -18.15 7.57 17.62
C ASN A 332 -18.35 8.71 18.61
N SER A 333 -17.29 9.26 19.19
CA SER A 333 -17.41 10.31 20.20
C SER A 333 -17.58 11.70 19.60
N VAL A 334 -16.92 11.99 18.47
CA VAL A 334 -16.93 13.33 17.86
C VAL A 334 -17.83 13.34 16.63
N LEU A 335 -17.57 12.47 15.65
CA LEU A 335 -18.22 12.58 14.33
C LEU A 335 -19.70 12.20 14.37
N VAL A 336 -20.06 11.09 15.02
CA VAL A 336 -21.47 10.66 15.18
C VAL A 336 -22.24 11.64 16.05
N LYS A 337 -21.68 12.09 17.19
CA LYS A 337 -22.34 13.09 18.04
C LYS A 337 -22.57 14.42 17.30
N CYS A 338 -21.55 14.91 16.59
CA CYS A 338 -21.66 16.14 15.79
C CYS A 338 -22.67 15.98 14.64
N SER A 339 -22.67 14.83 13.95
CA SER A 339 -23.64 14.54 12.90
C SER A 339 -25.07 14.50 13.42
N ASN A 340 -25.29 13.95 14.62
CA ASN A 340 -26.62 13.91 15.25
C ASN A 340 -27.09 15.30 15.68
N LEU A 341 -26.20 16.12 16.27
CA LEU A 341 -26.49 17.51 16.62
C LEU A 341 -26.83 18.36 15.39
N LEU A 342 -26.09 18.20 14.29
CA LEU A 342 -26.34 18.96 13.07
C LEU A 342 -27.60 18.49 12.33
N SER A 343 -27.88 17.18 12.33
CA SER A 343 -29.10 16.61 11.74
C SER A 343 -30.38 17.11 12.42
N GLN A 344 -30.29 17.58 13.67
CA GLN A 344 -31.42 18.18 14.37
C GLN A 344 -31.72 19.61 13.88
N TYR A 345 -30.73 20.31 13.32
CA TYR A 345 -30.83 21.71 12.89
C TYR A 345 -31.01 21.91 11.37
N ALA A 346 -30.71 20.91 10.54
CA ALA A 346 -30.76 21.04 9.08
C ALA A 346 -31.85 20.16 8.44
N SER A 347 -32.72 20.75 7.62
CA SER A 347 -33.75 20.05 6.81
C SER A 347 -33.19 19.27 5.60
N ILE A 348 -31.88 18.99 5.58
CA ILE A 348 -31.18 18.31 4.50
C ILE A 348 -30.70 16.95 5.02
N SER A 349 -31.06 15.87 4.32
CA SER A 349 -30.74 14.46 4.65
C SER A 349 -29.27 14.08 4.43
N ILE A 350 -28.33 15.02 4.58
CA ILE A 350 -26.90 14.79 4.40
C ILE A 350 -26.27 14.47 5.77
N ARG A 351 -25.94 13.20 6.00
CA ARG A 351 -25.24 12.76 7.20
C ARG A 351 -23.75 13.10 7.08
N LEU A 352 -23.25 14.00 7.96
CA LEU A 352 -21.85 14.43 7.99
C LEU A 352 -20.87 13.28 8.14
N GLU A 353 -21.28 12.20 8.83
CA GLU A 353 -20.44 11.03 9.02
C GLU A 353 -19.96 10.43 7.70
N ASN A 354 -20.83 10.36 6.68
CA ASN A 354 -20.51 9.72 5.40
C ASN A 354 -19.59 10.58 4.52
N ILE A 355 -19.43 11.86 4.86
CA ILE A 355 -18.67 12.83 4.08
C ILE A 355 -17.28 13.03 4.68
N PHE A 356 -17.21 13.24 5.99
CA PHE A 356 -15.99 13.70 6.64
C PHE A 356 -15.20 12.59 7.34
N TYR A 357 -15.70 11.35 7.41
CA TYR A 357 -14.98 10.28 8.12
C TYR A 357 -13.55 10.08 7.62
N LEU A 358 -13.32 10.14 6.30
CA LEU A 358 -12.00 9.94 5.72
C LEU A 358 -11.02 11.05 6.14
N THR A 359 -11.44 12.31 6.00
CA THR A 359 -10.62 13.46 6.38
C THR A 359 -10.30 13.43 7.87
N VAL A 360 -11.27 13.09 8.71
CA VAL A 360 -11.06 12.93 10.15
C VAL A 360 -10.06 11.80 10.44
N PHE A 361 -10.20 10.63 9.78
CA PHE A 361 -9.25 9.53 9.96
C PHE A 361 -7.83 9.91 9.56
N ILE A 362 -7.64 10.58 8.43
CA ILE A 362 -6.32 11.03 7.98
C ILE A 362 -5.71 12.02 8.97
N VAL A 363 -6.49 13.02 9.42
CA VAL A 363 -6.02 14.02 10.39
C VAL A 363 -5.66 13.36 11.72
N THR A 364 -6.50 12.47 12.24
CA THR A 364 -6.23 11.75 13.49
C THR A 364 -5.00 10.85 13.38
N ILE A 365 -4.84 10.11 12.27
CA ILE A 365 -3.63 9.30 12.01
C ILE A 365 -2.40 10.19 11.93
N ALA A 366 -2.46 11.30 11.18
CA ALA A 366 -1.35 12.21 10.99
C ALA A 366 -0.86 12.81 12.32
N VAL A 367 -1.78 13.30 13.15
CA VAL A 367 -1.45 13.83 14.49
C VAL A 367 -0.85 12.73 15.37
N PHE A 368 -1.45 11.53 15.39
CA PHE A 368 -0.96 10.42 16.20
C PHE A 368 0.45 9.97 15.78
N VAL A 369 0.69 9.74 14.49
CA VAL A 369 2.00 9.30 14.01
C VAL A 369 3.05 10.40 14.16
N GLN A 370 2.66 11.67 14.05
CA GLN A 370 3.56 12.78 14.34
C GLN A 370 4.03 12.76 15.80
N ILE A 371 3.11 12.55 16.76
CA ILE A 371 3.44 12.40 18.18
C ILE A 371 4.37 11.19 18.37
N LEU A 372 4.04 10.05 17.75
CA LEU A 372 4.87 8.85 17.82
C LEU A 372 6.28 9.09 17.27
N SER A 373 6.43 9.87 16.19
CA SER A 373 7.73 10.20 15.62
C SER A 373 8.62 11.00 16.58
N VAL A 374 8.03 11.94 17.31
CA VAL A 374 8.73 12.72 18.34
C VAL A 374 9.09 11.84 19.52
N LEU A 375 8.18 10.96 19.94
CA LEU A 375 8.41 10.01 21.03
C LEU A 375 9.57 9.05 20.71
N LEU A 376 9.58 8.47 19.51
CA LEU A 376 10.62 7.54 19.06
C LEU A 376 11.99 8.21 18.97
N ARG A 377 12.07 9.46 18.52
CA ARG A 377 13.33 10.25 18.53
C ARG A 377 13.90 10.42 19.93
N LYS A 378 13.03 10.61 20.94
CA LYS A 378 13.45 10.87 22.32
C LYS A 378 13.82 9.59 23.07
N PHE A 379 13.04 8.52 22.91
CA PHE A 379 13.18 7.30 23.71
C PHE A 379 13.98 6.18 23.01
N LEU A 380 14.00 6.13 21.68
CA LEU A 380 14.59 5.03 20.92
C LEU A 380 15.52 5.53 19.80
N LYS A 381 16.50 6.39 20.14
CA LYS A 381 17.43 7.00 19.18
C LYS A 381 18.14 5.98 18.28
N ASN A 382 18.57 4.85 18.85
CA ASN A 382 19.25 3.77 18.11
C ASN A 382 18.32 3.06 17.09
N VAL A 383 17.02 2.98 17.38
CA VAL A 383 16.01 2.45 16.44
C VAL A 383 15.66 3.52 15.41
N TYR A 384 15.55 4.78 15.82
CA TYR A 384 15.26 5.91 14.94
C TYR A 384 16.37 6.13 13.90
N GLU A 385 17.65 5.98 14.24
CA GLU A 385 18.75 6.10 13.27
C GLU A 385 18.75 4.97 12.23
N GLN A 386 18.27 3.77 12.61
CA GLN A 386 18.11 2.63 11.69
C GLN A 386 16.78 2.66 10.90
N MET A 387 15.78 3.39 11.39
CA MET A 387 14.40 3.37 10.87
C MET A 387 13.86 4.73 10.42
N GLY A 388 14.64 5.80 10.56
CA GLY A 388 14.15 7.19 10.51
C GLY A 388 13.51 7.58 9.18
N GLN A 389 14.02 7.01 8.08
CA GLN A 389 13.41 7.16 6.75
C GLN A 389 12.04 6.46 6.63
N PHE A 390 11.78 5.42 7.44
CA PHE A 390 10.59 4.59 7.33
C PHE A 390 9.45 5.03 8.25
N LEU A 391 9.72 5.74 9.35
CA LEU A 391 8.68 6.30 10.23
C LEU A 391 7.72 7.21 9.47
N GLU A 392 8.27 8.04 8.58
CA GLU A 392 7.51 8.91 7.67
C GLU A 392 6.60 8.09 6.76
N LEU A 393 7.13 7.00 6.22
CA LEU A 393 6.42 6.15 5.27
C LEU A 393 5.27 5.37 5.94
N ILE A 394 5.27 5.24 7.27
CA ILE A 394 4.16 4.67 8.04
C ILE A 394 2.95 5.61 8.01
N THR A 395 3.14 6.93 8.12
CA THR A 395 2.02 7.91 8.06
C THR A 395 1.20 7.77 6.79
N VAL A 396 1.89 7.44 5.69
CA VAL A 396 1.29 7.30 4.36
C VAL A 396 1.00 5.87 3.96
N ASN A 397 1.23 4.92 4.86
CA ASN A 397 1.01 3.53 4.54
C ASN A 397 -0.49 3.28 4.45
N CYS A 398 -0.95 2.90 3.26
CA CYS A 398 -2.35 2.61 2.98
C CYS A 398 -2.96 1.62 3.97
N ILE A 399 -2.17 0.72 4.58
CA ILE A 399 -2.68 -0.22 5.59
C ILE A 399 -3.26 0.49 6.83
N VAL A 400 -2.63 1.58 7.28
CA VAL A 400 -3.04 2.30 8.50
C VAL A 400 -4.37 3.01 8.29
N LEU A 401 -4.55 3.61 7.12
CA LEU A 401 -5.83 4.21 6.74
C LEU A 401 -6.89 3.12 6.49
N ALA A 402 -6.51 2.04 5.80
CA ALA A 402 -7.42 0.96 5.44
C ALA A 402 -8.00 0.22 6.64
N SER A 403 -7.20 -0.04 7.67
CA SER A 403 -7.67 -0.72 8.87
C SER A 403 -8.80 0.07 9.54
N ALA A 404 -8.70 1.40 9.56
CA ALA A 404 -9.77 2.27 10.04
C ALA A 404 -10.97 2.31 9.09
N THR A 405 -10.73 2.55 7.80
CA THR A 405 -11.79 2.73 6.79
C THR A 405 -12.62 1.47 6.53
N PHE A 406 -12.04 0.26 6.62
CA PHE A 406 -12.80 -0.98 6.39
C PHE A 406 -13.47 -1.55 7.65
N THR A 407 -13.08 -1.10 8.85
CA THR A 407 -13.59 -1.67 10.11
C THR A 407 -14.59 -0.78 10.81
N ILE A 408 -14.40 0.55 10.78
CA ILE A 408 -15.23 1.46 11.56
C ILE A 408 -16.62 1.67 10.92
N PRO A 409 -16.74 1.89 9.60
CA PRO A 409 -18.05 2.09 8.96
C PRO A 409 -18.99 0.89 9.03
N THR A 410 -18.48 -0.31 9.34
CA THR A 410 -19.32 -1.51 9.53
C THR A 410 -20.05 -1.52 10.88
N GLY A 411 -19.86 -0.50 11.74
CA GLY A 411 -20.51 -0.41 13.04
C GLY A 411 -19.93 -1.35 14.10
N ALA A 412 -18.68 -1.79 13.93
CA ALA A 412 -18.02 -2.68 14.87
C ALA A 412 -17.82 -2.04 16.26
N SER A 413 -17.86 -2.83 17.33
CA SER A 413 -17.54 -2.36 18.68
C SER A 413 -16.05 -2.01 18.83
N LEU A 414 -15.69 -1.24 19.86
CA LEU A 414 -14.29 -0.82 20.08
C LEU A 414 -13.34 -2.02 20.12
N LEU A 415 -13.73 -3.04 20.88
CA LEU A 415 -12.88 -4.20 21.14
C LEU A 415 -12.78 -5.13 19.92
N VAL A 416 -13.84 -5.27 19.14
CA VAL A 416 -13.77 -5.96 17.83
C VAL A 416 -12.86 -5.19 16.89
N THR A 417 -12.97 -3.85 16.86
CA THR A 417 -12.18 -2.97 15.99
C THR A 417 -10.70 -2.99 16.31
N THR A 418 -10.32 -3.04 17.59
CA THR A 418 -8.91 -3.13 18.00
C THR A 418 -8.30 -4.47 17.61
N VAL A 419 -9.05 -5.56 17.78
CA VAL A 419 -8.58 -6.92 17.48
C VAL A 419 -8.48 -7.17 15.98
N THR A 420 -9.42 -6.67 15.18
CA THR A 420 -9.29 -6.73 13.71
C THR A 420 -8.11 -5.90 13.22
N ALA A 421 -7.89 -4.69 13.75
CA ALA A 421 -6.74 -3.86 13.41
C ALA A 421 -5.41 -4.54 13.76
N PHE A 422 -5.35 -5.20 14.92
CA PHE A 422 -4.21 -6.02 15.32
C PHE A 422 -3.98 -7.20 14.36
N GLY A 423 -5.06 -7.90 13.97
CA GLY A 423 -5.02 -8.98 12.99
C GLY A 423 -4.49 -8.52 11.63
N TYR A 424 -4.92 -7.35 11.15
CA TYR A 424 -4.41 -6.76 9.92
C TYR A 424 -2.92 -6.39 9.98
N GLY A 425 -2.47 -5.85 11.11
CA GLY A 425 -1.05 -5.59 11.35
C GLY A 425 -0.22 -6.89 11.31
N LEU A 426 -0.70 -7.94 11.98
CA LEU A 426 -0.06 -9.26 11.98
C LEU A 426 -0.01 -9.87 10.58
N HIS A 427 -1.10 -9.76 9.81
CA HIS A 427 -1.15 -10.21 8.43
C HIS A 427 -0.07 -9.52 7.59
N TRP A 428 0.08 -8.19 7.70
CA TRP A 428 1.10 -7.46 6.96
C TRP A 428 2.52 -7.88 7.35
N MET A 429 2.79 -8.05 8.65
CA MET A 429 4.09 -8.54 9.12
C MET A 429 4.39 -9.94 8.57
N MET A 430 3.42 -10.86 8.67
CA MET A 430 3.54 -12.23 8.18
C MET A 430 3.89 -12.24 6.69
N VAL A 431 3.11 -11.54 5.85
CA VAL A 431 3.33 -11.49 4.40
C VAL A 431 4.68 -10.87 4.07
N THR A 432 5.09 -9.78 4.74
CA THR A 432 6.36 -9.09 4.46
C THR A 432 7.56 -9.97 4.81
N VAL A 433 7.52 -10.66 5.96
CA VAL A 433 8.59 -11.55 6.41
C VAL A 433 8.67 -12.79 5.53
N TRP A 434 7.55 -13.41 5.19
CA TRP A 434 7.52 -14.55 4.27
C TRP A 434 8.03 -14.18 2.89
N LEU A 435 7.62 -13.04 2.35
CA LEU A 435 8.15 -12.55 1.09
C LEU A 435 9.66 -12.28 1.16
N ALA A 436 10.16 -11.75 2.28
CA ALA A 436 11.60 -11.53 2.47
C ALA A 436 12.39 -12.84 2.53
N LEU A 437 11.85 -13.87 3.17
CA LEU A 437 12.44 -15.21 3.20
C LEU A 437 12.47 -15.84 1.80
N LEU A 438 11.36 -15.78 1.07
CA LEU A 438 11.26 -16.28 -0.31
C LEU A 438 12.19 -15.54 -1.28
N ARG A 439 12.36 -14.22 -1.10
CA ARG A 439 13.32 -13.40 -1.86
C ARG A 439 14.77 -13.73 -1.52
N ARG A 440 15.10 -14.09 -0.28
CA ARG A 440 16.47 -14.50 0.08
C ARG A 440 16.85 -15.86 -0.53
N GLN A 441 15.89 -16.77 -0.65
CA GLN A 441 16.10 -18.11 -1.19
C GLN A 441 16.11 -18.17 -2.74
N ARG A 442 16.28 -17.05 -3.47
CA ARG A 442 16.27 -16.94 -4.94
C ARG A 442 17.40 -17.71 -5.66
N LEU A 443 17.67 -18.95 -5.29
CA LEU A 443 18.75 -19.79 -5.84
C LEU A 443 18.59 -20.14 -7.33
N PHE A 444 17.45 -19.84 -7.98
CA PHE A 444 17.12 -20.41 -9.30
C PHE A 444 16.57 -19.44 -10.37
N VAL A 445 16.53 -18.11 -10.15
CA VAL A 445 16.03 -17.19 -11.19
C VAL A 445 17.18 -16.36 -11.77
N PRO A 446 17.52 -16.52 -13.07
CA PRO A 446 18.53 -15.67 -13.69
C PRO A 446 18.06 -14.22 -13.70
N THR A 447 18.84 -13.32 -13.08
CA THR A 447 18.63 -11.86 -13.03
C THR A 447 18.54 -11.22 -14.42
N ILE A 448 19.07 -11.92 -15.42
CA ILE A 448 19.05 -11.53 -16.83
C ILE A 448 17.63 -11.57 -17.41
N ALA A 449 16.71 -12.38 -16.86
CA ALA A 449 15.35 -12.58 -17.40
C ALA A 449 14.22 -11.95 -16.55
N TRP A 450 14.44 -11.72 -15.25
CA TRP A 450 13.41 -11.22 -14.34
C TRP A 450 13.93 -10.10 -13.42
N ASP A 451 13.13 -9.05 -13.21
CA ASP A 451 13.42 -8.00 -12.21
C ASP A 451 13.05 -8.47 -10.80
N GLU A 452 13.80 -8.01 -9.78
CA GLU A 452 13.55 -8.36 -8.38
C GLU A 452 12.11 -8.12 -7.94
N ASP A 453 11.55 -6.96 -8.30
CA ASP A 453 10.20 -6.56 -7.93
C ASP A 453 9.14 -7.38 -8.68
N THR A 454 9.38 -7.74 -9.94
CA THR A 454 8.45 -8.54 -10.75
C THR A 454 8.29 -9.94 -10.17
N ILE A 455 9.39 -10.58 -9.78
CA ILE A 455 9.33 -11.88 -9.11
C ILE A 455 8.65 -11.75 -7.75
N ALA A 456 8.81 -10.63 -7.05
CA ALA A 456 8.13 -10.44 -5.78
C ALA A 456 6.61 -10.30 -5.91
N ILE A 457 6.15 -9.57 -6.94
CA ILE A 457 4.73 -9.47 -7.28
C ILE A 457 4.18 -10.86 -7.65
N LEU A 458 4.97 -11.66 -8.40
CA LEU A 458 4.61 -13.05 -8.71
C LEU A 458 4.48 -13.91 -7.44
N LEU A 459 5.45 -13.85 -6.53
CA LEU A 459 5.42 -14.56 -5.25
C LEU A 459 4.22 -14.12 -4.40
N LEU A 460 3.90 -12.83 -4.36
CA LEU A 460 2.69 -12.33 -3.71
C LEU A 460 1.41 -12.88 -4.34
N GLY A 461 1.37 -13.03 -5.67
CA GLY A 461 0.26 -13.68 -6.36
C GLY A 461 0.08 -15.15 -5.97
N ILE A 462 1.18 -15.90 -5.89
CA ILE A 462 1.17 -17.31 -5.43
C ILE A 462 0.70 -17.39 -3.97
N MET A 463 1.22 -16.52 -3.09
CA MET A 463 0.76 -16.44 -1.71
C MET A 463 -0.72 -16.11 -1.64
N ALA A 464 -1.20 -15.11 -2.38
CA ALA A 464 -2.61 -14.76 -2.42
C ALA A 464 -3.49 -15.92 -2.90
N ALA A 465 -3.04 -16.70 -3.89
CA ALA A 465 -3.75 -17.89 -4.37
C ALA A 465 -3.91 -18.94 -3.28
N ILE A 466 -2.84 -19.23 -2.53
CA ILE A 466 -2.85 -20.19 -1.42
C ILE A 466 -3.85 -19.75 -0.34
N PHE A 467 -3.79 -18.49 0.09
CA PHE A 467 -4.68 -17.99 1.14
C PHE A 467 -6.15 -17.89 0.70
N THR A 468 -6.39 -17.54 -0.57
CA THR A 468 -7.75 -17.56 -1.15
C THR A 468 -8.31 -18.98 -1.18
N GLY A 469 -7.48 -19.97 -1.52
CA GLY A 469 -7.84 -21.39 -1.48
C GLY A 469 -8.17 -21.87 -0.06
N ILE A 470 -7.35 -21.51 0.93
CA ILE A 470 -7.60 -21.84 2.34
C ILE A 470 -8.89 -21.17 2.85
N GLY A 471 -9.20 -19.95 2.40
CA GLY A 471 -10.43 -19.25 2.75
C GLY A 471 -11.73 -19.90 2.26
N MET A 472 -11.67 -20.77 1.25
CA MET A 472 -12.82 -21.57 0.84
C MET A 472 -13.07 -22.77 1.76
N ILE A 473 -12.08 -23.15 2.57
CA ILE A 473 -12.23 -24.19 3.58
C ILE A 473 -12.96 -23.54 4.76
N ARG A 474 -14.27 -23.77 4.88
CA ARG A 474 -15.06 -23.30 6.03
C ARG A 474 -14.60 -24.03 7.29
N LEU A 475 -13.57 -23.48 7.94
CA LEU A 475 -12.99 -23.99 9.18
C LEU A 475 -13.78 -23.57 10.43
N PHE A 476 -14.82 -22.74 10.27
CA PHE A 476 -15.71 -22.28 11.34
C PHE A 476 -17.16 -22.26 10.87
#